data_AF-A0A537M4D7-F1
#
_entry.id   AF-A0A537M4D7-F1
#
_cell.length_a   1.000
_cell.length_b   1.000
_cell.length_c   1.000
_cell.angle_alpha   90.00
_cell.angle_beta   90.00
_cell.angle_gamma   90.00
#
_symmetry.space_group_name_H-M   'P 1'
#
loop_
_entity.id
_entity.type
_entity.pdbx_description
1 polymer ?
#
loop_
_entity_poly.entity_id
_entity_poly.type
_entity_poly.pdbx_seq_one_letter_code
_entity_poly.pdbx_strand_id
1 'polypeptide(L)'
;MKKGHGLARAVAPMGRDELANLPTGALLARLKRLRWCEDRPDHSDLLPEEIESAGGMILFKTDAAWRSAYAEVKDVLAGREHVANKP
;
A
#
# COMPACT_ATOMS: atom_id res chain seq x y z
N MET A 1 -8.95 10.84 -2.78
CA MET A 1 -9.20 9.63 -1.94
C MET A 1 -9.18 10.04 -0.48
N LYS A 2 -10.19 9.61 0.30
CA LYS A 2 -10.23 9.77 1.76
C LYS A 2 -9.47 8.60 2.42
N LYS A 3 -8.86 8.82 3.59
CA LYS A 3 -8.22 7.76 4.38
C LYS A 3 -9.33 6.80 4.84
N GLY A 4 -9.19 5.50 4.55
CA GLY A 4 -10.11 4.49 5.07
C GLY A 4 -9.95 4.31 6.59
N HIS A 5 -10.90 3.62 7.22
CA HIS A 5 -10.86 3.23 8.64
C HIS A 5 -10.96 1.72 8.75
N GLY A 6 -10.35 1.13 9.79
CA GLY A 6 -10.32 -0.32 9.99
C GLY A 6 -9.90 -1.08 8.72
N LEU A 7 -10.66 -2.11 8.37
CA LEU A 7 -10.41 -2.98 7.21
C LEU A 7 -10.36 -2.24 5.86
N ALA A 8 -10.97 -1.06 5.73
CA ALA A 8 -10.89 -0.28 4.49
C ALA A 8 -9.48 0.26 4.19
N ARG A 9 -8.57 0.18 5.17
CA ARG A 9 -7.13 0.46 5.02
C ARG A 9 -6.35 -0.69 4.39
N ALA A 10 -6.92 -1.90 4.36
CA ALA A 10 -6.27 -3.05 3.74
C ALA A 10 -5.96 -2.78 2.26
N VAL A 11 -4.81 -3.29 1.80
CA VAL A 11 -4.34 -3.14 0.43
C VAL A 11 -4.04 -4.52 -0.13
N ALA A 12 -4.59 -4.83 -1.30
CA ALA A 12 -4.28 -6.09 -1.97
C ALA A 12 -2.79 -6.12 -2.38
N PRO A 13 -2.09 -7.26 -2.19
CA PRO A 13 -0.74 -7.44 -2.72
C PRO A 13 -0.75 -7.31 -4.24
N MET A 14 0.38 -6.91 -4.80
CA MET A 14 0.53 -6.66 -6.24
C MET A 14 1.96 -6.99 -6.61
N GLY A 15 2.15 -7.77 -7.68
CA GLY A 15 3.47 -8.16 -8.14
C GLY A 15 4.22 -7.01 -8.80
N ARG A 16 5.55 -7.12 -8.85
CA ARG A 16 6.42 -6.12 -9.49
C ARG A 16 6.08 -5.86 -10.96
N ASP A 17 5.76 -6.90 -11.72
CA ASP A 17 5.39 -6.77 -13.13
C ASP A 17 4.08 -5.99 -13.32
N GLU A 18 3.11 -6.20 -12.42
CA GLU A 18 1.87 -5.45 -12.41
C GLU A 18 2.12 -3.98 -12.06
N LEU A 19 2.97 -3.71 -11.06
CA LEU A 19 3.41 -2.35 -10.71
C LEU A 19 4.08 -1.63 -11.89
N ALA A 20 4.95 -2.32 -12.64
CA ALA A 20 5.65 -1.73 -13.77
C ALA A 20 4.68 -1.22 -14.85
N ASN A 21 3.55 -1.92 -15.04
CA ASN A 21 2.52 -1.59 -16.03
C ASN A 21 1.55 -0.48 -15.59
N LEU A 22 1.52 -0.09 -14.31
CA LEU A 22 0.62 0.95 -13.83
C LEU A 22 1.04 2.35 -14.31
N PRO A 23 0.12 3.29 -14.57
CA PRO A 23 0.49 4.69 -14.79
C PRO A 23 1.05 5.31 -13.49
N THR A 24 1.89 6.35 -13.61
CA THR A 24 2.58 6.94 -12.44
C THR A 24 1.60 7.45 -11.39
N GLY A 25 0.47 8.02 -11.82
CA GLY A 25 -0.61 8.42 -10.91
C GLY A 25 -1.19 7.26 -10.09
N ALA A 26 -1.32 6.07 -10.69
CA ALA A 26 -1.79 4.87 -9.98
C ALA A 26 -0.74 4.34 -8.99
N LEU A 27 0.55 4.39 -9.34
CA LEU A 27 1.63 4.06 -8.40
C LEU A 27 1.65 5.01 -7.19
N LEU A 28 1.51 6.32 -7.43
CA LEU A 28 1.42 7.31 -6.36
C LEU A 28 0.18 7.10 -5.47
N ALA A 29 -0.97 6.77 -6.08
CA ALA A 29 -2.19 6.43 -5.34
C ALA A 29 -1.99 5.16 -4.49
N ARG A 30 -1.33 4.14 -5.03
CA ARG A 30 -0.99 2.91 -4.30
C ARG A 30 -0.02 3.18 -3.15
N LEU A 31 1.04 3.96 -3.38
CA LEU A 31 1.96 4.39 -2.32
C LEU A 31 1.23 5.11 -1.19
N LYS A 32 0.28 5.98 -1.54
CA LYS A 32 -0.57 6.69 -0.57
C LYS A 32 -1.48 5.72 0.22
N ARG A 33 -2.05 4.70 -0.44
CA ARG A 33 -2.84 3.64 0.23
C ARG A 33 -1.99 2.84 1.21
N LEU A 34 -0.77 2.44 0.82
CA LEU A 34 0.16 1.74 1.73
C LEU A 34 0.51 2.58 2.95
N ARG A 35 0.68 3.91 2.81
CA ARG A 35 0.89 4.81 3.96
C ARG A 35 -0.30 4.88 4.92
N TRP A 36 -1.48 4.46 4.49
CA TRP A 36 -2.71 4.45 5.30
C TRP A 36 -2.99 3.13 5.99
N CYS A 37 -2.22 2.07 5.71
CA CYS A 37 -2.21 0.85 6.53
C CYS A 37 -2.05 1.20 8.02
N GLU A 38 -2.62 0.34 8.87
CA GLU A 38 -2.50 0.41 10.32
C GLU A 38 -1.03 0.30 10.74
N ASP A 39 -0.62 0.92 11.86
CA ASP A 39 0.79 0.89 12.24
C ASP A 39 1.23 -0.50 12.75
N ARG A 40 0.45 -1.11 13.65
CA ARG A 40 0.69 -2.44 14.23
C ARG A 40 -0.62 -3.01 14.82
N PRO A 41 -0.75 -4.34 14.98
CA PRO A 41 -1.93 -4.98 15.56
C PRO A 41 -2.30 -4.45 16.95
N ASP A 42 -1.30 -4.26 17.82
CA ASP A 42 -1.52 -3.86 19.23
C ASP A 42 -2.13 -2.45 19.41
N HIS A 43 -2.10 -1.62 18.37
CA HIS A 43 -2.67 -0.27 18.37
C HIS A 43 -3.95 -0.18 17.52
N SER A 44 -4.42 -1.32 17.02
CA SER A 44 -5.61 -1.40 16.19
C SER A 44 -6.86 -1.53 17.06
N ASP A 45 -7.92 -0.85 16.65
CA ASP A 45 -9.26 -1.06 17.22
C ASP A 45 -9.97 -2.28 16.59
N LEU A 46 -9.32 -2.98 15.66
CA LEU A 46 -9.86 -4.17 15.01
C LEU A 46 -9.79 -5.39 15.93
N LEU A 47 -10.88 -6.16 15.92
CA LEU A 47 -10.94 -7.44 16.61
C LEU A 47 -10.07 -8.49 15.88
N PRO A 48 -9.56 -9.52 16.58
CA PRO A 48 -8.78 -10.59 15.96
C PRO A 48 -9.47 -11.22 14.74
N GLU A 49 -10.78 -11.47 14.81
CA GLU A 49 -11.57 -12.01 13.70
C GLU A 49 -11.63 -11.07 12.48
N GLU A 50 -11.62 -9.75 12.70
CA GLU A 50 -11.58 -8.78 11.61
C GLU A 50 -10.20 -8.79 10.94
N ILE A 51 -9.14 -8.86 11.73
CA ILE A 51 -7.77 -8.98 11.23
C ILE A 51 -7.61 -10.26 10.40
N GLU A 52 -8.11 -11.40 10.90
CA GLU A 52 -8.10 -12.67 10.17
C GLU A 52 -8.91 -12.60 8.87
N SER A 53 -10.03 -11.88 8.87
CA SER A 53 -10.85 -11.68 7.66
C SER A 53 -10.14 -10.87 6.56
N ALA A 54 -9.13 -10.07 6.92
CA ALA A 54 -8.25 -9.39 5.97
C ALA A 54 -7.19 -10.31 5.35
N GLY A 55 -7.26 -11.62 5.62
CA GLY A 55 -6.32 -12.63 5.14
C GLY A 55 -5.97 -12.47 3.65
N GLY A 56 -4.67 -12.48 3.35
CA GLY A 56 -4.15 -12.25 2.01
C GLY A 56 -4.04 -10.77 1.59
N MET A 57 -4.53 -9.82 2.40
CA MET A 57 -4.31 -8.39 2.22
C MET A 57 -3.18 -7.88 3.12
N ILE A 58 -2.71 -6.67 2.81
CA ILE A 58 -1.72 -5.94 3.62
C ILE A 58 -2.47 -4.95 4.50
N LEU A 59 -2.45 -5.17 5.81
CA LEU A 59 -3.17 -4.33 6.78
C LEU A 59 -2.22 -3.53 7.68
N PHE A 60 -1.12 -4.12 8.15
CA PHE A 60 -0.21 -3.50 9.11
C PHE A 60 1.17 -3.16 8.50
N LYS A 61 1.73 -2.01 8.90
CA LYS A 61 3.09 -1.60 8.48
C LYS A 61 4.19 -2.46 9.08
N THR A 62 3.92 -3.14 10.19
CA THR A 62 4.82 -4.13 10.79
C THR A 62 5.00 -5.38 9.94
N ASP A 63 4.09 -5.65 9.01
CA ASP A 63 4.10 -6.86 8.20
C ASP A 63 5.23 -6.84 7.18
N ALA A 64 5.85 -8.01 6.97
CA ALA A 64 6.86 -8.17 5.93
C ALA A 64 6.30 -7.84 4.53
N ALA A 65 5.04 -8.23 4.28
CA ALA A 65 4.35 -7.93 3.02
C ALA A 65 4.22 -6.42 2.77
N TRP A 66 3.97 -5.63 3.82
CA TRP A 66 3.93 -4.17 3.70
C TRP A 66 5.29 -3.60 3.33
N ARG A 67 6.35 -4.04 4.00
CA ARG A 67 7.73 -3.58 3.73
C ARG A 67 8.13 -3.85 2.28
N SER A 68 7.88 -5.07 1.80
CA SER A 68 8.16 -5.45 0.41
C SER A 68 7.34 -4.61 -0.57
N ALA A 69 6.02 -4.53 -0.39
CA ALA A 69 5.16 -3.76 -1.28
C ALA A 69 5.51 -2.27 -1.31
N TYR A 70 5.87 -1.68 -0.17
CA TYR A 70 6.28 -0.28 -0.09
C TYR A 70 7.61 -0.02 -0.80
N ALA A 71 8.59 -0.91 -0.62
CA ALA A 71 9.88 -0.83 -1.30
C ALA A 71 9.72 -0.97 -2.82
N GLU A 72 8.98 -1.99 -3.29
CA GLU A 72 8.77 -2.22 -4.71
C GLU A 72 8.10 -1.04 -5.42
N VAL A 73 7.05 -0.46 -4.84
CA VAL A 73 6.40 0.72 -5.42
C VAL A 73 7.37 1.89 -5.52
N LYS A 74 8.20 2.12 -4.48
CA LYS A 74 9.21 3.17 -4.49
C LYS A 74 10.29 2.93 -5.54
N ASP A 75 10.75 1.69 -5.69
CA ASP A 75 11.76 1.33 -6.69
C ASP A 75 11.25 1.54 -8.11
N VAL A 76 10.01 1.11 -8.40
CA VAL A 76 9.38 1.33 -9.70
C VAL A 76 9.21 2.82 -9.97
N LEU A 77 8.79 3.61 -8.97
CA LEU A 77 8.69 5.07 -9.11
C LEU A 77 10.05 5.74 -9.33
N ALA A 78 11.10 5.29 -8.64
CA ALA A 78 12.45 5.84 -8.76
C ALA A 78 13.07 5.57 -10.14
N GLY A 79 12.70 4.46 -10.79
CA GLY A 79 13.12 4.14 -12.15
C GLY A 79 12.36 4.91 -13.24
N ARG A 80 11.34 5.69 -12.89
CA ARG A 80 10.59 6.48 -13.88
C ARG A 80 11.27 7.82 -14.12
N GLU A 81 11.34 8.20 -15.39
CA GLU A 81 11.77 9.53 -15.77
C GLU A 81 10.90 10.57 -15.07
N HIS A 82 11.55 11.49 -14.36
CA HIS A 82 10.88 12.62 -13.75
C HIS A 82 10.47 13.58 -14.86
N VAL A 83 9.28 13.39 -15.40
CA VAL A 83 8.70 14.36 -16.34
C VAL A 83 8.22 15.55 -15.52
N ALA A 84 8.97 16.66 -15.56
CA ALA A 84 8.51 17.95 -15.06
C ALA A 84 7.32 18.42 -15.92
N ASN A 85 6.12 17.94 -15.62
CA ASN A 85 4.87 18.52 -16.11
C ASN A 85 4.26 19.31 -14.94
N LYS A 86 4.01 20.62 -15.03
CA LYS A 86 3.88 21.52 -16.19
C LYS A 86 3.95 23.01 -15.69
N PRO A 87 3.86 24.03 -16.57
CA PRO A 87 4.13 25.46 -16.30
C PRO A 87 3.20 26.13 -15.29
#